data_AF-K1RFT8-F1
#
_entry.id   AF-K1RFT8-F1
#
_cell.length_a   1.000
_cell.length_b   1.000
_cell.length_c   1.000
_cell.angle_alpha   90.00
_cell.angle_beta   90.00
_cell.angle_gamma   90.00
#
_symmetry.space_group_name_H-M   'P 1'
#
loop_
_entity.id
_entity.type
_entity.pdbx_description
1 polymer ?
#
loop_
_entity_poly.entity_id
_entity_poly.type
_entity_poly.pdbx_seq_one_letter_code
_entity_poly.pdbx_strand_id
1 'polypeptide(L)'
;EWKEIGVIKDLEDLAADTKKTADDYLKLKYYIPEIKKIHRITDNQMGYLFLEADTTAGEKKIAVYDWWHNFRVIHGKMLAVTDADGNRYSVPDVDRLDKASLKKLQLFI
;
A
#
# COMPACT_ATOMS: atom_id res chain seq x y z
N GLU A 1 -6.22 -9.45 -25.85
CA GLU A 1 -4.98 -10.08 -25.38
C GLU A 1 -3.88 -9.03 -25.29
N TRP A 2 -3.00 -9.13 -24.30
CA TRP A 2 -1.79 -8.32 -24.23
C TRP A 2 -0.69 -9.02 -25.03
N LYS A 3 -0.19 -8.38 -26.10
CA LYS A 3 0.93 -8.90 -26.89
C LYS A 3 2.22 -8.31 -26.34
N GLU A 4 3.08 -9.14 -25.77
CA GLU A 4 4.43 -8.73 -25.39
C GLU A 4 5.22 -8.30 -26.64
N ILE A 5 5.88 -7.15 -26.57
CA ILE A 5 6.64 -6.56 -27.70
C ILE A 5 8.15 -6.46 -27.41
N GLY A 6 8.61 -6.81 -26.20
CA GLY A 6 10.00 -6.78 -25.81
C GLY A 6 10.22 -6.53 -24.32
N VAL A 7 11.49 -6.50 -23.91
CA VAL A 7 11.93 -6.25 -22.53
C VAL A 7 12.94 -5.10 -22.52
N ILE A 8 12.74 -4.14 -21.63
CA ILE A 8 13.73 -3.10 -21.33
C ILE A 8 14.73 -3.71 -20.35
N LYS A 9 16.00 -3.87 -20.77
CA LYS A 9 17.07 -4.42 -19.91
C LYS A 9 17.55 -3.39 -18.88
N ASP A 10 17.76 -2.18 -19.34
CA ASP A 10 18.16 -1.03 -18.53
C ASP A 10 17.41 0.22 -19.01
N LEU A 11 16.94 1.04 -18.08
CA LEU A 11 16.28 2.31 -18.39
C LEU A 11 17.27 3.36 -18.89
N GLU A 12 18.55 3.22 -18.53
CA GLU A 12 19.64 4.10 -18.98
C GLU A 12 19.93 3.96 -20.48
N ASP A 13 19.55 2.84 -21.11
CA ASP A 13 19.71 2.61 -22.55
C ASP A 13 18.67 3.38 -23.40
N LEU A 14 17.66 3.98 -22.75
CA LEU A 14 16.58 4.69 -23.43
C LEU A 14 16.94 6.15 -23.70
N ALA A 15 16.42 6.71 -24.80
CA ALA A 15 16.48 8.15 -25.03
C ALA A 15 15.81 8.90 -23.87
N ALA A 16 16.32 10.09 -23.51
CA ALA A 16 15.93 10.83 -22.32
C ALA A 16 14.40 11.02 -22.17
N ASP A 17 13.69 11.34 -23.25
CA ASP A 17 12.23 11.53 -23.23
C ASP A 17 11.47 10.21 -22.99
N THR A 18 11.95 9.12 -23.58
CA THR A 18 11.39 7.77 -23.39
C THR A 18 11.66 7.26 -21.98
N LYS A 19 12.88 7.46 -21.48
CA LYS A 19 13.26 7.12 -20.11
C LYS A 19 12.36 7.85 -19.11
N LYS A 20 12.18 9.16 -19.28
CA LYS A 20 11.30 9.96 -18.42
C LYS A 20 9.86 9.42 -18.41
N THR A 21 9.34 9.06 -19.58
CA THR A 21 7.99 8.48 -19.70
C THR A 21 7.89 7.14 -18.97
N ALA A 22 8.89 6.27 -19.13
CA ALA A 22 8.97 5.00 -18.41
C ALA A 22 9.06 5.22 -16.89
N ASP A 23 9.92 6.13 -16.43
CA ASP A 23 10.08 6.48 -15.01
C ASP A 23 8.79 7.02 -14.40
N ASP A 24 8.09 7.92 -15.09
CA ASP A 24 6.84 8.49 -14.60
C ASP A 24 5.74 7.41 -14.51
N TYR A 25 5.69 6.49 -15.48
CA TYR A 25 4.81 5.33 -15.41
C TYR A 25 5.19 4.39 -14.25
N LEU A 26 6.47 4.08 -14.07
CA LEU A 26 6.94 3.22 -12.98
C LEU A 26 6.63 3.83 -11.61
N LYS A 27 6.84 5.14 -11.44
CA LYS A 27 6.46 5.87 -10.23
C LYS A 27 4.97 5.75 -9.95
N LEU A 28 4.13 5.88 -10.97
CA LEU A 28 2.68 5.70 -10.83
C LEU A 28 2.33 4.24 -10.51
N LYS A 29 2.93 3.28 -11.21
CA LYS A 29 2.64 1.85 -11.10
C LYS A 29 3.05 1.26 -9.76
N TYR A 30 4.19 1.71 -9.23
CA TYR A 30 4.76 1.29 -7.95
C TYR A 30 4.49 2.29 -6.84
N TYR A 31 3.57 3.24 -7.05
CA TYR A 31 3.13 4.13 -6.00
C TYR A 31 2.39 3.36 -4.91
N ILE A 32 2.92 3.40 -3.69
CA ILE A 32 2.31 2.80 -2.50
C ILE A 32 1.93 3.96 -1.57
N PRO A 33 0.64 4.33 -1.46
CA PRO A 33 0.22 5.38 -0.55
C PRO A 33 0.58 5.05 0.90
N GLU A 34 1.13 6.03 1.60
CA GLU A 34 1.43 5.89 3.03
C GLU A 34 0.20 6.26 3.86
N ILE A 35 -0.21 5.38 4.76
CA ILE A 35 -1.25 5.62 5.77
C ILE A 35 -0.67 6.53 6.85
N LYS A 36 -1.28 7.70 7.04
CA LYS A 36 -0.87 8.72 8.00
C LYS A 36 -1.68 8.70 9.28
N LYS A 37 -2.96 8.32 9.19
CA LYS A 37 -3.89 8.26 10.33
C LYS A 37 -4.96 7.22 10.08
N ILE A 38 -5.36 6.52 11.15
CA ILE A 38 -6.40 5.49 11.11
C ILE A 38 -7.57 5.94 11.97
N HIS A 39 -8.66 6.27 11.29
CA HIS A 39 -9.90 6.71 11.92
C HIS A 39 -10.66 5.51 12.48
N ARG A 40 -10.74 4.42 11.71
CA ARG A 40 -11.51 3.23 12.09
C ARG A 40 -10.91 1.96 11.50
N ILE A 41 -10.99 0.87 12.27
CA ILE A 41 -10.79 -0.50 11.79
C ILE A 41 -12.04 -1.29 12.18
N THR A 42 -12.64 -2.01 11.22
CA THR A 42 -13.80 -2.86 11.44
C THR A 42 -13.50 -4.26 10.92
N ASP A 43 -13.58 -5.26 11.81
CA ASP A 43 -13.54 -6.69 11.46
C ASP A 43 -14.97 -7.19 11.29
N ASN A 44 -15.28 -7.78 10.13
CA ASN A 44 -16.60 -8.33 9.84
C ASN A 44 -16.73 -9.83 10.12
N GLN A 45 -15.70 -10.46 10.72
CA GLN A 45 -15.66 -11.87 11.09
C GLN A 45 -15.75 -12.86 9.90
N MET A 46 -15.54 -12.38 8.67
CA MET A 46 -15.52 -13.21 7.45
C MET A 46 -14.17 -13.12 6.72
N GLY A 47 -13.10 -12.85 7.47
CA GLY A 47 -11.75 -12.68 6.92
C GLY A 47 -11.49 -11.34 6.26
N TYR A 48 -12.40 -10.37 6.40
CA TYR A 48 -12.18 -9.00 5.94
C TYR A 48 -11.92 -8.04 7.09
N LEU A 49 -10.99 -7.11 6.85
CA LEU A 49 -10.70 -5.99 7.73
C LEU A 49 -10.85 -4.70 6.91
N PHE A 50 -11.74 -3.82 7.36
CA PHE A 50 -12.02 -2.55 6.70
C PHE A 50 -11.36 -1.41 7.46
N LEU A 51 -10.50 -0.66 6.78
CA LEU A 51 -9.86 0.54 7.32
C LEU A 51 -10.44 1.80 6.71
N GLU A 52 -10.67 2.79 7.55
CA GLU A 52 -10.90 4.17 7.14
C GLU A 52 -9.69 5.00 7.57
N ALA A 53 -8.94 5.54 6.60
CA ALA A 53 -7.63 6.11 6.86
C ALA A 53 -7.30 7.31 5.96
N ASP A 54 -6.52 8.25 6.52
CA ASP A 54 -5.87 9.30 5.75
C ASP A 54 -4.60 8.74 5.13
N THR A 55 -4.41 8.93 3.83
CA THR A 55 -3.20 8.52 3.12
C THR A 55 -2.56 9.68 2.38
N THR A 56 -1.34 9.50 1.88
CA THR A 56 -0.71 10.45 0.94
C THR A 56 -1.49 10.62 -0.37
N ALA A 57 -2.43 9.72 -0.66
CA ALA A 57 -3.35 9.78 -1.81
C ALA A 57 -4.77 10.27 -1.43
N GLY A 58 -4.92 10.93 -0.28
CA GLY A 58 -6.20 11.35 0.28
C GLY A 58 -6.83 10.30 1.19
N GLU A 59 -8.08 10.55 1.59
CA GLU A 59 -8.86 9.60 2.41
C GLU A 59 -9.21 8.34 1.62
N LYS A 60 -9.02 7.18 2.25
CA LYS A 60 -9.28 5.87 1.64
C LYS A 60 -10.07 4.96 2.56
N LYS A 61 -10.96 4.18 1.95
CA LYS A 61 -11.60 3.00 2.54
C LYS A 61 -10.92 1.77 1.98
N ILE A 62 -10.19 1.05 2.81
CA ILE A 62 -9.32 -0.05 2.40
C ILE A 62 -9.97 -1.35 2.89
N ALA A 63 -10.39 -2.20 1.96
CA ALA A 63 -10.98 -3.50 2.27
C ALA A 63 -9.92 -4.60 2.11
N VAL A 64 -9.43 -5.13 3.22
CA VAL A 64 -8.37 -6.14 3.24
C VAL A 64 -9.02 -7.52 3.35
N TYR A 65 -8.95 -8.33 2.30
CA TYR A 65 -9.35 -9.74 2.34
C TYR A 65 -8.21 -10.61 2.89
N ASP A 66 -8.55 -11.74 3.52
CA ASP A 66 -7.56 -12.70 4.05
C ASP A 66 -6.55 -11.95 4.94
N TRP A 67 -7.10 -11.10 5.83
CA TRP A 67 -6.34 -10.00 6.44
C TRP A 67 -5.12 -10.47 7.23
N TRP A 68 -5.17 -11.67 7.80
CA TRP A 68 -4.03 -12.28 8.49
C TRP A 68 -2.79 -12.46 7.59
N HIS A 69 -2.96 -12.58 6.26
CA HIS A 69 -1.85 -12.60 5.30
C HIS A 69 -1.55 -11.23 4.68
N ASN A 70 -2.58 -10.41 4.48
CA ASN A 70 -2.47 -9.15 3.74
C ASN A 70 -2.30 -7.89 4.63
N PHE A 71 -2.35 -8.03 5.95
CA PHE A 71 -2.15 -6.98 6.94
C PHE A 71 -0.99 -7.35 7.87
N ARG A 72 0.24 -6.93 7.53
CA ARG A 72 1.46 -7.49 8.12
C ARG A 72 2.42 -6.43 8.60
N VAL A 73 2.93 -6.60 9.81
CA VAL A 73 4.08 -5.83 10.29
C VAL A 73 5.37 -6.55 9.88
N ILE A 74 6.21 -5.85 9.14
CA ILE A 74 7.50 -6.32 8.64
C ILE A 74 8.61 -5.66 9.47
N HIS A 75 9.57 -6.47 9.93
CA HIS A 75 10.69 -6.04 10.78
C HIS A 75 10.25 -5.29 12.06
N GLY A 76 9.04 -5.54 12.54
CA GLY A 76 8.49 -4.94 13.77
C GLY A 76 8.10 -3.47 13.67
N LYS A 77 8.21 -2.83 12.50
CA LYS A 77 7.91 -1.39 12.35
C LYS A 77 7.05 -1.03 11.15
N MET A 78 7.28 -1.67 10.01
CA MET A 78 6.60 -1.31 8.77
C MET A 78 5.31 -2.11 8.64
N LEU A 79 4.14 -1.46 8.65
CA LEU A 79 2.91 -2.12 8.25
C LEU A 79 2.81 -2.14 6.73
N ALA A 80 2.61 -3.32 6.15
CA ALA A 80 2.25 -3.50 4.76
C ALA A 80 0.79 -3.98 4.68
N VAL A 81 0.00 -3.33 3.82
CA VAL A 81 -1.41 -3.64 3.62
C VAL A 81 -1.66 -3.86 2.13
N THR A 82 -2.28 -4.99 1.77
CA THR A 82 -2.78 -5.24 0.42
C THR A 82 -4.30 -5.38 0.48
N ASP A 83 -5.03 -4.56 -0.28
CA ASP A 83 -6.48 -4.66 -0.33
C ASP A 83 -6.97 -5.77 -1.28
N ALA A 84 -8.27 -6.02 -1.28
CA ALA A 84 -8.91 -7.06 -2.10
C ALA A 84 -8.73 -6.84 -3.62
N ASP A 85 -8.48 -5.60 -4.05
CA ASP A 85 -8.22 -5.24 -5.45
C ASP A 85 -6.73 -5.31 -5.80
N GLY A 86 -5.86 -5.60 -4.83
CA GLY A 86 -4.42 -5.68 -4.99
C GLY A 86 -3.68 -4.34 -4.84
N ASN A 87 -4.36 -3.26 -4.44
CA ASN A 87 -3.69 -2.01 -4.12
C ASN A 87 -2.89 -2.17 -2.83
N ARG A 88 -1.70 -1.56 -2.81
CA ARG A 88 -0.78 -1.65 -1.70
C ARG A 88 -0.72 -0.35 -0.94
N TYR A 89 -0.70 -0.43 0.38
CA TYR A 89 -0.52 0.69 1.29
C TYR A 89 0.54 0.35 2.32
N SER A 90 1.14 1.37 2.93
CA SER A 90 2.13 1.15 3.98
C SER A 90 2.01 2.14 5.13
N VAL A 91 2.46 1.71 6.32
CA VAL A 91 2.91 2.61 7.37
C VAL A 91 4.40 2.32 7.54
N PRO A 92 5.32 3.20 7.09
CA PRO A 92 6.76 2.90 7.16
C PRO A 92 7.28 2.62 8.58
N ASP A 93 6.66 3.27 9.57
CA ASP A 93 7.00 3.14 10.98
C ASP A 93 5.72 3.34 11.82
N VAL A 94 5.14 2.26 12.34
CA VAL A 94 3.90 2.28 13.12
C VAL A 94 4.03 3.09 14.41
N ASP A 95 5.25 3.21 14.97
CA ASP A 95 5.51 3.99 16.19
C ASP A 95 5.35 5.49 15.96
N ARG A 96 5.36 5.94 14.69
CA ARG A 96 5.13 7.34 14.32
C ARG A 96 3.66 7.71 14.15
N LEU A 97 2.76 6.73 14.19
CA LEU A 97 1.34 7.00 14.20
C LEU A 97 0.92 7.67 15.52
N ASP A 98 -0.17 8.43 15.46
CA ASP A 98 -0.76 8.95 16.69
C ASP A 98 -1.23 7.79 17.60
N LYS A 99 -1.26 8.05 18.91
CA LYS A 99 -1.60 7.02 19.91
C LYS A 99 -2.96 6.35 19.65
N ALA A 100 -3.93 7.09 19.10
CA ALA A 100 -5.26 6.54 18.83
C ALA A 100 -5.25 5.63 17.59
N SER A 101 -4.44 5.93 16.57
CA SER A 101 -4.20 5.04 15.43
C SER A 101 -3.45 3.77 15.86
N LEU A 102 -2.36 3.91 16.62
CA LEU A 102 -1.56 2.78 17.10
C LEU A 102 -2.39 1.80 17.95
N LYS A 103 -3.22 2.32 18.86
CA LYS A 103 -4.11 1.50 19.70
C LYS A 103 -5.10 0.66 18.88
N LYS A 104 -5.58 1.16 17.74
CA LYS A 104 -6.47 0.39 16.86
C LYS A 104 -5.71 -0.71 16.14
N LEU A 105 -4.49 -0.42 15.67
CA LEU A 105 -3.63 -1.39 15.00
C LEU A 105 -3.27 -2.57 15.90
N GLN A 106 -2.91 -2.30 17.17
CA GLN A 106 -2.48 -3.31 18.14
C GLN A 106 -3.49 -4.45 18.39
N LEU A 107 -4.75 -4.30 17.97
CA LEU A 107 -5.74 -5.37 18.05
C LEU A 107 -5.58 -6.42 16.95
N PHE A 108 -4.79 -6.12 15.91
CA PHE A 108 -4.68 -6.89 14.68
C PHE A 108 -3.23 -7.18 14.27
N ILE A 109 -2.22 -6.73 15.03
CA ILE A 109 -0.79 -6.94 14.74
C ILE A 109 -0.08 -7.65 15.88
#